data_AF-A0A7G8WHX1-F1
#
_entry.id   AF-A0A7G8WHX1-F1
#
_cell.length_a   1.000
_cell.length_b   1.000
_cell.length_c   1.000
_cell.angle_alpha   90.00
_cell.angle_beta   90.00
_cell.angle_gamma   90.00
#
_symmetry.space_group_name_H-M   'P 1'
#
loop_
_entity.id
_entity.type
_entity.pdbx_description
1 polymer ?
#
loop_
_entity_poly.entity_id
_entity_poly.type
_entity_poly.pdbx_seq_one_letter_code
_entity_poly.pdbx_strand_id
1 'polypeptide(L)'
;MSTADLQRAKVYEAEALVRRIFDRSADFPIVEVAGSSITLPPERKFATLESVQAYVDQVLALNWVGERWSRASLPVAVRSRAGQGGAHYERIPPVIAVPLHRGGTAWALRELVVLHEISHHLAEQDEVHHGRQFTGRMVDLVDGIVGAEAAFLLRVTLLDVGAGVG
;
A
#
# COMPACT_ATOMS: atom_id res chain seq x y z
N MET A 1 -10.71 15.38 18.79
CA MET A 1 -10.11 14.22 19.49
C MET A 1 -9.70 13.23 18.40
N SER A 2 -8.42 12.82 18.34
CA SER A 2 -7.99 11.80 17.37
C SER A 2 -8.67 10.49 17.72
N THR A 3 -9.44 9.93 16.80
CA THR A 3 -9.98 8.58 16.94
C THR A 3 -8.82 7.58 17.03
N ALA A 4 -8.90 6.62 17.95
CA ALA A 4 -7.82 5.67 18.18
C ALA A 4 -7.64 4.72 16.98
N ASP A 5 -6.40 4.49 16.57
CA ASP A 5 -6.06 3.60 15.46
C ASP A 5 -5.96 2.12 15.91
N LEU A 6 -7.12 1.55 16.24
CA LEU A 6 -7.23 0.25 16.91
C LEU A 6 -6.87 -0.95 16.02
N GLN A 7 -6.94 -0.82 14.69
CA GLN A 7 -6.68 -1.95 13.77
C GLN A 7 -5.31 -1.88 13.09
N ARG A 8 -4.49 -0.86 13.35
CA ARG A 8 -3.15 -0.70 12.78
C ARG A 8 -2.27 -1.96 12.88
N ALA A 9 -2.25 -2.60 14.04
CA ALA A 9 -1.45 -3.81 14.24
C ALA A 9 -1.89 -4.94 13.31
N LYS A 10 -3.21 -5.10 13.11
CA LYS A 10 -3.79 -6.10 12.22
C LYS A 10 -3.48 -5.79 10.75
N VAL A 11 -3.57 -4.52 10.35
CA VAL A 11 -3.22 -4.10 8.99
C VAL A 11 -1.77 -4.45 8.66
N TYR A 12 -0.82 -4.12 9.56
CA TYR A 12 0.58 -4.48 9.35
C TYR A 12 0.84 -5.98 9.38
N GLU A 13 0.10 -6.75 10.18
CA GLU A 13 0.16 -8.21 10.17
C GLU A 13 -0.26 -8.77 8.81
N ALA A 14 -1.39 -8.31 8.26
CA ALA A 14 -1.86 -8.71 6.93
C ALA A 14 -0.87 -8.32 5.83
N GLU A 15 -0.38 -7.09 5.81
CA GLU A 15 0.61 -6.65 4.83
C GLU A 15 1.92 -7.43 4.90
N ALA A 16 2.34 -7.82 6.11
CA ALA A 16 3.51 -8.67 6.29
C ALA A 16 3.29 -10.08 5.73
N LEU A 17 2.09 -10.64 5.87
CA LEU A 17 1.72 -11.93 5.27
C LEU A 17 1.68 -11.85 3.74
N VAL A 18 0.96 -10.88 3.19
CA VAL A 18 0.84 -10.65 1.74
C VAL A 18 2.22 -10.48 1.11
N ARG A 19 3.08 -9.65 1.71
CA ARG A 19 4.45 -9.44 1.23
C ARG A 19 5.26 -10.74 1.16
N ARG A 20 5.18 -11.60 2.17
CA ARG A 20 5.88 -12.90 2.16
C ARG A 20 5.37 -13.81 1.03
N ILE A 21 4.08 -13.75 0.74
CA ILE A 21 3.49 -14.50 -0.37
C ILE A 21 4.01 -13.96 -1.72
N PHE A 22 4.05 -12.65 -1.91
CA PHE A 22 4.62 -12.02 -3.11
C PHE A 22 6.12 -12.30 -3.30
N ASP A 23 6.89 -12.32 -2.21
CA ASP A 23 8.32 -12.67 -2.31
C ASP A 23 8.51 -14.13 -2.79
N ARG A 24 7.59 -15.03 -2.42
CA ARG A 24 7.60 -16.42 -2.89
C ARG A 24 6.99 -16.58 -4.30
N SER A 25 6.05 -15.73 -4.68
CA SER A 25 5.37 -15.82 -5.97
C SER A 25 6.26 -15.49 -7.17
N ALA A 26 7.40 -14.84 -6.93
CA ALA A 26 8.44 -14.64 -7.94
C ALA A 26 8.94 -15.97 -8.55
N ASP A 27 9.00 -17.03 -7.74
CA ASP A 27 9.39 -18.38 -8.18
C ASP A 27 8.18 -19.32 -8.32
N PHE A 28 7.11 -19.08 -7.54
CA PHE A 28 5.92 -19.93 -7.46
C PHE A 28 4.63 -19.09 -7.60
N PRO A 29 4.26 -18.67 -8.82
CA PRO A 29 3.23 -17.65 -9.01
C PRO A 29 1.80 -18.10 -8.66
N ILE A 30 1.54 -19.41 -8.59
CA ILE A 30 0.23 -19.97 -8.24
C ILE A 30 0.19 -20.22 -6.72
N VAL A 31 -0.83 -19.67 -6.05
CA VAL A 31 -1.03 -19.80 -4.61
C VAL A 31 -2.46 -20.19 -4.27
N GLU A 32 -2.64 -20.94 -3.19
CA GLU A 32 -3.95 -21.33 -2.65
C GLU A 32 -4.36 -20.36 -1.55
N VAL A 33 -5.49 -19.67 -1.72
CA VAL A 33 -6.01 -18.66 -0.79
C VAL A 33 -7.51 -18.88 -0.61
N ALA A 34 -7.95 -19.11 0.63
CA ALA A 34 -9.35 -19.34 0.97
C ALA A 34 -10.07 -20.38 0.05
N GLY A 35 -9.38 -21.45 -0.31
CA GLY A 35 -9.90 -22.51 -1.18
C GLY A 35 -9.93 -22.17 -2.67
N SER A 36 -9.32 -21.05 -3.08
CA SER A 36 -9.16 -20.64 -4.48
C SER A 36 -7.70 -20.74 -4.91
N SER A 37 -7.47 -21.24 -6.12
CA SER A 37 -6.17 -21.23 -6.77
C SER A 37 -6.05 -19.96 -7.62
N ILE A 38 -5.13 -19.06 -7.27
CA ILE A 38 -4.93 -17.79 -7.97
C ILE A 38 -3.50 -17.67 -8.50
N THR A 39 -3.34 -17.00 -9.65
CA THR A 39 -2.02 -16.65 -10.19
C THR A 39 -1.72 -15.21 -9.82
N LEU A 40 -0.72 -14.98 -8.98
CA LEU A 40 -0.35 -13.62 -8.59
C LEU A 40 0.45 -12.93 -9.69
N PRO A 41 0.11 -11.67 -10.02
CA PRO A 41 0.94 -10.85 -10.89
C PRO A 41 2.29 -10.56 -10.21
N PRO A 42 3.35 -10.26 -10.98
CA PRO A 42 4.61 -9.81 -10.42
C PRO A 42 4.43 -8.45 -9.75
N GLU A 43 5.02 -8.28 -8.56
CA GLU A 43 5.02 -6.97 -7.89
C GLU A 43 6.14 -6.08 -8.42
N ARG A 44 5.81 -4.81 -8.71
CA ARG A 44 6.84 -3.83 -9.11
C ARG A 44 7.79 -3.55 -7.94
N LYS A 45 9.10 -3.56 -8.24
CA LYS A 45 10.16 -3.12 -7.33
C LYS A 45 10.85 -1.90 -7.90
N PHE A 46 11.19 -0.94 -7.06
CA PHE A 46 11.80 0.32 -7.45
C PHE A 46 13.28 0.32 -7.14
N ALA A 47 14.08 0.95 -8.01
CA ALA A 47 15.52 1.08 -7.81
C ALA A 47 15.90 2.45 -7.23
N THR A 48 15.09 3.49 -7.50
CA THR A 48 15.43 4.88 -7.14
C THR A 48 14.21 5.65 -6.65
N LEU A 49 14.42 6.77 -5.96
CA LEU A 49 13.32 7.64 -5.52
C LEU A 49 12.58 8.26 -6.70
N GLU A 50 13.28 8.57 -7.78
CA GLU A 50 12.69 9.15 -8.99
C GLU A 50 11.70 8.17 -9.61
N SER A 51 12.01 6.86 -9.60
CA SER A 51 11.09 5.84 -10.08
C SER A 51 9.86 5.69 -9.17
N VAL A 52 9.98 5.94 -7.87
CA VAL A 52 8.85 5.96 -6.93
C VAL A 52 8.00 7.22 -7.16
N GLN A 53 8.62 8.40 -7.30
CA GLN A 53 7.90 9.64 -7.60
C GLN A 53 7.10 9.51 -8.89
N ALA A 54 7.72 9.04 -9.97
CA ALA A 54 7.04 8.86 -11.26
C ALA A 54 5.85 7.89 -11.15
N TYR A 55 5.97 6.84 -10.34
CA TYR A 55 4.87 5.91 -10.08
C TYR A 55 3.74 6.57 -9.29
N VAL A 56 4.05 7.30 -8.22
CA VAL A 56 3.05 8.05 -7.44
C VAL A 56 2.29 9.03 -8.34
N ASP A 57 3.00 9.80 -9.15
CA ASP A 57 2.40 10.77 -10.08
C ASP A 57 1.47 10.07 -11.09
N GLN A 58 1.88 8.92 -11.63
CA GLN A 58 1.06 8.13 -12.54
C GLN A 58 -0.21 7.59 -11.88
N VAL A 59 -0.11 7.06 -10.66
CA VAL A 59 -1.28 6.55 -9.92
C VAL A 59 -2.27 7.68 -9.65
N LEU A 60 -1.79 8.84 -9.20
CA LEU A 60 -2.65 10.00 -8.92
C LEU A 60 -3.28 10.60 -10.18
N ALA A 61 -2.66 10.41 -11.35
CA ALA A 61 -3.19 10.85 -12.65
C ALA A 61 -4.21 9.88 -13.27
N LEU A 62 -4.46 8.70 -12.69
CA LEU A 62 -5.49 7.79 -13.18
C LEU A 62 -6.88 8.43 -13.00
N ASN A 63 -7.66 8.51 -14.08
CA ASN A 63 -8.99 9.16 -14.07
C ASN A 63 -9.88 8.64 -12.93
N TRP A 64 -9.95 7.32 -12.75
CA TRP A 64 -10.79 6.70 -11.72
C TRP A 64 -10.31 7.01 -10.29
N VAL A 65 -9.01 7.24 -10.08
CA VAL A 65 -8.45 7.66 -8.78
C VAL A 65 -8.87 9.09 -8.49
N GLY A 66 -8.73 9.99 -9.48
CA GLY A 66 -9.15 11.39 -9.37
C GLY A 66 -10.65 11.59 -9.19
N GLU A 67 -11.47 10.76 -9.83
CA GLU A 67 -12.93 10.76 -9.68
C GLU A 67 -13.37 10.26 -8.30
N ARG A 68 -12.64 9.31 -7.71
CA ARG A 68 -13.00 8.68 -6.42
C ARG A 68 -12.47 9.43 -5.21
N TRP A 69 -11.30 10.06 -5.32
CA TRP A 69 -10.63 10.74 -4.20
C TRP A 69 -10.15 12.13 -4.59
N SER A 70 -10.82 13.16 -4.05
CA SER A 70 -10.55 14.58 -4.35
C SER A 70 -9.07 14.98 -4.13
N ARG A 71 -8.43 14.39 -3.12
CA ARG A 71 -7.04 14.63 -2.74
C ARG A 71 -6.01 14.15 -3.76
N ALA A 72 -6.40 13.35 -4.75
CA ALA A 72 -5.52 13.00 -5.86
C ALA A 72 -5.02 14.22 -6.64
N SER A 73 -5.78 15.32 -6.61
CA SER A 73 -5.38 16.62 -7.20
C SER A 73 -4.26 17.33 -6.44
N LEU A 74 -3.95 16.91 -5.20
CA LEU A 74 -2.89 17.51 -4.39
C LEU A 74 -1.54 16.85 -4.71
N PRO A 75 -0.50 17.63 -5.03
CA PRO A 75 0.83 17.09 -5.26
C PRO A 75 1.39 16.48 -3.96
N VAL A 76 2.20 15.43 -4.12
CA VAL A 76 2.93 14.78 -3.03
C VAL A 76 4.36 14.49 -3.48
N ALA A 77 5.33 14.88 -2.66
CA ALA A 77 6.73 14.65 -2.96
C ALA A 77 7.21 13.32 -2.36
N VAL A 78 8.10 12.62 -3.04
CA VAL A 78 8.80 11.43 -2.53
C VAL A 78 10.18 11.85 -2.07
N ARG A 79 10.55 11.44 -0.85
CA ARG A 79 11.82 11.80 -0.22
C ARG A 79 12.47 10.60 0.42
N SER A 80 13.80 10.52 0.40
CA SER A 80 14.52 9.58 1.26
C SER A 80 14.34 9.92 2.73
N ARG A 81 14.31 8.88 3.56
CA ARG A 81 14.44 9.06 5.02
C ARG A 81 15.51 8.16 5.61
N ALA A 82 16.15 8.68 6.66
CA ALA A 82 17.05 7.94 7.53
C ALA A 82 16.27 7.36 8.72
N GLY A 83 16.75 6.24 9.27
CA GLY A 83 16.22 5.63 10.49
C GLY A 83 15.64 4.23 10.30
N GLN A 84 15.16 3.65 11.41
CA GLN A 84 14.72 2.25 11.49
C GLN A 84 13.22 2.04 11.18
N GLY A 85 12.48 3.09 10.85
CA GLY A 85 11.06 2.99 10.50
C GLY A 85 10.82 2.62 9.03
N GLY A 86 9.59 2.19 8.71
CA GLY A 86 9.13 1.95 7.34
C GLY A 86 8.96 3.22 6.52
N ALA A 87 8.40 3.08 5.31
CA ALA A 87 7.86 4.23 4.61
C ALA A 87 6.73 4.86 5.46
N HIS A 88 6.49 6.16 5.28
CA HIS A 88 5.36 6.84 5.90
C HIS A 88 4.97 8.10 5.12
N TYR A 89 3.68 8.42 5.14
CA TYR A 89 3.13 9.67 4.64
C TYR A 89 3.13 10.78 5.71
N GLU A 90 3.57 11.97 5.32
CA GLU A 90 3.47 13.22 6.08
C GLU A 90 2.44 14.12 5.38
N ARG A 91 1.49 14.68 6.12
CA ARG A 91 0.38 15.47 5.52
C ARG A 91 0.76 16.92 5.22
N ILE A 92 1.62 17.53 6.03
CA ILE A 92 2.00 18.95 5.93
C ILE A 92 3.52 19.09 6.11
N PRO A 93 4.27 19.40 5.04
CA PRO A 93 3.84 19.32 3.64
C PRO A 93 3.55 17.87 3.21
N PRO A 94 2.76 17.63 2.15
CA PRO A 94 2.51 16.28 1.62
C PRO A 94 3.80 15.61 1.15
N VAL A 95 4.27 14.59 1.87
CA VAL A 95 5.49 13.85 1.56
C VAL A 95 5.32 12.36 1.81
N ILE A 96 5.74 11.51 0.88
CA ILE A 96 5.96 10.08 1.09
C ILE A 96 7.44 9.87 1.38
N ALA A 97 7.78 9.57 2.63
CA ALA A 97 9.14 9.39 3.08
C ALA A 97 9.54 7.91 3.03
N VAL A 98 10.49 7.54 2.17
CA VAL A 98 10.85 6.14 1.87
C VAL A 98 12.27 5.82 2.32
N PRO A 99 12.51 4.73 3.08
CA PRO A 99 13.86 4.31 3.43
C PRO A 99 14.53 3.64 2.23
N LEU A 100 15.71 4.13 1.84
CA LEU A 100 16.43 3.61 0.66
C LEU A 100 17.02 2.21 0.90
N HIS A 101 17.53 1.92 2.10
CA HIS A 101 18.19 0.65 2.41
C HIS A 101 17.96 0.27 3.88
N ARG A 102 17.59 -0.98 4.14
CA ARG A 102 17.66 -1.59 5.48
C ARG A 102 18.44 -2.89 5.41
N GLY A 103 19.61 -2.94 6.06
CA GLY A 103 20.41 -4.17 6.16
C GLY A 103 20.73 -4.82 4.81
N GLY A 104 20.98 -4.03 3.76
CA GLY A 104 21.26 -4.53 2.42
C GLY A 104 20.02 -4.92 1.59
N THR A 105 18.81 -4.73 2.11
CA THR A 105 17.55 -5.02 1.40
C THR A 105 16.75 -3.74 1.14
N ALA A 106 16.31 -3.56 -0.10
CA ALA A 106 15.44 -2.47 -0.54
C ALA A 106 13.95 -2.76 -0.28
N TRP A 107 13.62 -3.34 0.88
CA TRP A 107 12.29 -3.90 1.16
C TRP A 107 11.14 -2.88 1.03
N ALA A 108 11.40 -1.59 1.25
CA ALA A 108 10.41 -0.53 1.17
C ALA A 108 10.21 0.02 -0.25
N LEU A 109 11.11 -0.32 -1.20
CA LEU A 109 11.01 0.07 -2.60
C LEU A 109 10.16 -0.96 -3.37
N ARG A 110 8.92 -1.18 -2.92
CA ARG A 110 7.98 -2.16 -3.50
C ARG A 110 6.60 -1.55 -3.68
N GLU A 111 5.88 -2.00 -4.69
CA GLU A 111 4.59 -1.43 -5.12
C GLU A 111 3.57 -1.36 -3.99
N LEU A 112 3.37 -2.44 -3.23
CA LEU A 112 2.38 -2.46 -2.15
C LEU A 112 2.72 -1.50 -1.01
N VAL A 113 4.01 -1.24 -0.76
CA VAL A 113 4.43 -0.24 0.23
C VAL A 113 4.08 1.17 -0.27
N VAL A 114 4.30 1.45 -1.55
CA VAL A 114 3.97 2.77 -2.11
C VAL A 114 2.44 2.98 -2.16
N LEU A 115 1.67 1.95 -2.51
CA LEU A 115 0.20 2.01 -2.48
C LEU A 115 -0.36 2.20 -1.06
N HIS A 116 0.30 1.66 -0.02
CA HIS A 116 -0.02 1.96 1.37
C HIS A 116 0.10 3.46 1.67
N GLU A 117 1.22 4.08 1.27
CA GLU A 117 1.42 5.51 1.50
C GLU A 117 0.51 6.40 0.66
N ILE A 118 0.20 6.00 -0.57
CA ILE A 118 -0.82 6.67 -1.40
C ILE A 118 -2.19 6.58 -0.72
N SER A 119 -2.51 5.46 -0.07
CA SER A 119 -3.77 5.32 0.68
C SER A 119 -3.89 6.32 1.82
N HIS A 120 -2.78 6.66 2.49
CA HIS A 120 -2.74 7.75 3.49
C HIS A 120 -2.83 9.14 2.86
N HIS A 121 -2.19 9.34 1.70
CA HIS A 121 -2.25 10.62 0.98
C HIS A 121 -3.68 10.96 0.54
N LEU A 122 -4.40 9.97 0.01
CA LEU A 122 -5.77 10.09 -0.47
C LEU A 122 -6.82 10.19 0.64
N ALA A 123 -6.46 9.95 1.90
CA ALA A 123 -7.39 10.00 3.04
C ALA A 123 -7.85 11.44 3.37
N GLU A 124 -9.11 11.61 3.74
CA GLU A 124 -9.59 12.87 4.31
C GLU A 124 -8.93 13.16 5.68
N GLN A 125 -8.95 14.43 6.12
CA GLN A 125 -8.17 14.88 7.29
C GLN A 125 -8.56 14.17 8.60
N ASP A 126 -9.83 13.83 8.77
CA ASP A 126 -10.35 13.27 10.02
C ASP A 126 -10.46 11.72 10.00
N GLU A 127 -9.92 11.08 8.97
CA GLU A 127 -9.91 9.61 8.87
C GLU A 127 -8.95 8.97 9.87
N VAL A 128 -9.33 7.79 10.38
CA VAL A 128 -8.41 6.94 11.14
C VAL A 128 -7.36 6.39 10.18
N HIS A 129 -6.08 6.61 10.49
CA HIS A 129 -4.94 6.23 9.64
C HIS A 129 -5.04 4.82 9.06
N HIS A 130 -5.29 3.79 9.87
CA HIS A 130 -5.48 2.43 9.37
C HIS A 130 -6.92 1.96 9.57
N GLY A 131 -7.91 2.84 9.50
CA GLY A 131 -9.35 2.53 9.62
C GLY A 131 -9.91 1.71 8.46
N ARG A 132 -11.22 1.43 8.48
CA ARG A 132 -11.89 0.61 7.45
C ARG A 132 -11.80 1.29 6.08
N GLN A 133 -11.89 2.62 6.07
CA GLN A 133 -11.77 3.44 4.87
C GLN A 133 -10.37 3.32 4.25
N PHE A 134 -9.33 3.27 5.10
CA PHE A 134 -7.97 3.01 4.65
C PHE A 134 -7.84 1.64 3.99
N THR A 135 -8.32 0.57 4.63
CA THR A 135 -8.21 -0.79 4.09
C THR A 135 -9.07 -0.97 2.83
N GLY A 136 -10.25 -0.36 2.78
CA GLY A 136 -11.09 -0.32 1.57
C GLY A 136 -10.36 0.36 0.40
N ARG A 137 -9.81 1.55 0.64
CA ARG A 137 -9.00 2.28 -0.34
C ARG A 137 -7.78 1.50 -0.81
N MET A 138 -7.06 0.87 0.12
CA MET A 138 -5.89 0.06 -0.21
C MET A 138 -6.28 -1.12 -1.11
N VAL A 139 -7.40 -1.80 -0.83
CA VAL A 139 -7.89 -2.89 -1.68
C VAL A 139 -8.32 -2.37 -3.06
N ASP A 140 -9.03 -1.25 -3.15
CA ASP A 140 -9.44 -0.65 -4.43
C ASP A 140 -8.22 -0.26 -5.29
N LEU A 141 -7.18 0.33 -4.68
CA LEU A 141 -5.93 0.65 -5.36
C LEU A 141 -5.20 -0.60 -5.85
N VAL A 142 -5.10 -1.63 -5.03
CA VAL A 142 -4.46 -2.89 -5.43
C VAL A 142 -5.24 -3.57 -6.55
N ASP A 143 -6.57 -3.54 -6.52
CA ASP A 143 -7.43 -4.12 -7.57
C ASP A 143 -7.22 -3.43 -8.92
N GLY A 144 -7.30 -2.10 -8.93
CA GLY A 144 -7.20 -1.31 -10.16
C GLY A 144 -5.78 -1.20 -10.73
N ILE A 145 -4.72 -1.47 -9.95
CA ILE A 145 -3.33 -1.23 -10.35
C ILE A 145 -2.51 -2.52 -10.44
N VAL A 146 -2.64 -3.40 -9.46
CA VAL A 146 -1.86 -4.64 -9.38
C VAL A 146 -2.63 -5.80 -10.00
N GLY A 147 -3.93 -5.92 -9.68
CA GLY A 147 -4.84 -6.90 -10.24
C GLY A 147 -5.77 -7.52 -9.21
N ALA A 148 -6.86 -8.12 -9.71
CA ALA A 148 -7.93 -8.70 -8.90
C ALA A 148 -7.44 -9.82 -7.96
N GLU A 149 -6.47 -10.63 -8.39
CA GLU A 149 -5.89 -11.70 -7.58
C GLU A 149 -5.10 -11.14 -6.39
N ALA A 150 -4.37 -10.04 -6.59
CA ALA A 150 -3.65 -9.36 -5.51
C ALA A 150 -4.62 -8.71 -4.51
N ALA A 151 -5.69 -8.10 -5.03
CA ALA A 151 -6.74 -7.50 -4.20
C ALA A 151 -7.52 -8.55 -3.41
N PHE A 152 -7.82 -9.69 -4.01
CA PHE A 152 -8.44 -10.84 -3.35
C PHE A 152 -7.56 -11.34 -2.21
N LEU A 153 -6.26 -11.57 -2.46
CA LEU A 153 -5.31 -11.98 -1.44
C LEU A 153 -5.25 -10.97 -0.28
N LEU A 154 -5.13 -9.67 -0.58
CA LEU A 154 -5.08 -8.63 0.45
C LEU A 154 -6.37 -8.60 1.28
N ARG A 155 -7.53 -8.64 0.63
CA ARG A 155 -8.83 -8.60 1.29
C ARG A 155 -9.04 -9.80 2.21
N VAL A 156 -8.75 -11.02 1.73
CA VAL A 156 -8.84 -12.24 2.55
C VAL A 156 -7.91 -12.14 3.75
N THR A 157 -6.65 -11.76 3.52
CA THR A 157 -5.66 -11.67 4.60
C THR A 157 -6.07 -10.64 5.67
N LEU A 158 -6.59 -9.48 5.26
CA LEU A 158 -7.11 -8.46 6.18
C LEU A 158 -8.28 -9.01 7.03
N LEU A 159 -9.20 -9.75 6.43
CA LEU A 159 -10.33 -10.35 7.13
C LEU A 159 -9.87 -11.46 8.09
N ASP A 160 -8.90 -12.28 7.69
CA ASP A 160 -8.36 -13.39 8.50
C ASP A 160 -7.68 -12.91 9.79
N VAL A 161 -6.95 -11.78 9.73
CA VAL A 161 -6.38 -11.13 10.93
C VAL A 161 -7.41 -10.30 11.72
N GLY A 162 -8.67 -10.31 11.29
CA GLY A 162 -9.78 -9.62 11.93
C GLY A 162 -9.76 -8.10 11.78
N ALA A 163 -9.15 -7.57 10.73
CA ALA A 163 -9.25 -6.15 10.37
C ALA A 163 -10.58 -5.90 9.65
N GLY A 164 -11.18 -4.72 9.86
CA GLY A 164 -12.33 -4.30 9.09
C GLY A 164 -11.91 -3.75 7.74
N VAL A 165 -12.70 -4.04 6.70
CA VAL A 165 -12.53 -3.51 5.33
C VAL A 165 -13.83 -2.80 4.93
N GLY A 166 -13.74 -1.56 4.44
CA GLY A 166 -14.92 -0.80 3.99
C GLY A 166 -14.77 0.70 3.97
#